data_AF-A0A4S8L8G9-F1
#
_entry.id   AF-A0A4S8L8G9-F1
#
_cell.length_a   1.000
_cell.length_b   1.000
_cell.length_c   1.000
_cell.angle_alpha   90.00
_cell.angle_beta   90.00
_cell.angle_gamma   90.00
#
_symmetry.space_group_name_H-M   'P 1'
#
loop_
_entity.id
_entity.type
_entity.pdbx_description
1 polymer ?
#
loop_
_entity_poly.entity_id
_entity_poly.type
_entity_poly.pdbx_seq_one_letter_code
_entity_poly.pdbx_strand_id
1 'polypeptide(L)'
;PPAVPAWSSALSELSPFHDVRVPEKLGTYLPLPESLLSSNSEQTQAYLIATWIKLRPLFLWLLSNAGSNPLNLKGHQWRSILDLGHGLQYNKGSGTATSQKHKEMEKLLRQHLADRRHRVDLTLETIPTADVNWRDEALSQDRLPRPEVAREILWELYEINFRMELMTLD
;
A
#
# COMPACT_ATOMS: atom_id res chain seq x y z
N PRO A 1 -6.05 20.31 -18.36
CA PRO A 1 -4.91 20.66 -19.24
C PRO A 1 -4.95 19.83 -20.53
N PRO A 2 -4.87 20.44 -21.72
CA PRO A 2 -4.76 19.70 -22.97
C PRO A 2 -3.43 18.96 -23.05
N ALA A 3 -3.41 17.76 -23.64
CA ALA A 3 -2.19 16.98 -23.82
C ALA A 3 -1.18 17.76 -24.66
N VAL A 4 0.08 17.81 -24.22
CA VAL A 4 1.15 18.52 -24.95
C VAL A 4 1.35 17.85 -26.31
N PRO A 5 1.35 18.59 -27.43
CA PRO A 5 1.45 18.01 -28.78
C PRO A 5 2.65 17.09 -28.98
N ALA A 6 3.77 17.37 -28.31
CA ALA A 6 4.97 16.55 -28.31
C ALA A 6 4.71 15.10 -27.83
N TRP A 7 3.82 14.89 -26.85
CA TRP A 7 3.46 13.56 -26.37
C TRP A 7 2.64 12.79 -27.41
N SER A 8 1.79 13.47 -28.19
CA SER A 8 1.01 12.85 -29.25
C SER A 8 1.90 12.37 -30.40
N SER A 9 2.89 13.17 -30.79
CA SER A 9 3.86 12.80 -31.82
C SER A 9 4.73 11.63 -31.36
N ALA A 10 5.29 11.71 -30.15
CA ALA A 10 6.08 10.61 -29.58
C ALA A 10 5.29 9.30 -29.48
N LEU A 11 4.02 9.35 -29.03
CA LEU A 11 3.17 8.17 -28.95
C LEU A 11 2.89 7.55 -30.33
N SER A 12 2.70 8.38 -31.36
CA SER A 12 2.48 7.89 -32.72
C SER A 12 3.72 7.22 -33.31
N GLU A 13 4.91 7.73 -33.01
CA GLU A 13 6.19 7.18 -33.48
C GLU A 13 6.57 5.89 -32.72
N LEU A 14 6.21 5.80 -31.44
CA LEU A 14 6.50 4.65 -30.57
C LEU A 14 5.41 3.57 -30.63
N SER A 15 4.24 3.88 -31.19
CA SER A 15 3.11 2.95 -31.37
C SER A 15 3.51 1.59 -32.01
N PRO A 16 4.36 1.56 -33.06
CA PRO A 16 4.79 0.31 -33.69
C PRO A 16 5.70 -0.57 -32.82
N PHE A 17 6.30 0.00 -31.76
CA PHE A 17 7.18 -0.71 -30.83
C PHE A 17 6.44 -1.24 -29.59
N HIS A 18 5.11 -1.07 -29.51
CA HIS A 18 4.28 -1.52 -28.38
C HIS A 18 4.08 -3.05 -28.30
N ASP A 19 4.73 -3.85 -29.15
CA ASP A 19 4.75 -5.32 -29.03
C ASP A 19 5.43 -5.82 -27.74
N VAL A 20 6.00 -4.91 -26.94
CA VAL A 20 6.29 -5.15 -25.53
C VAL A 20 4.98 -5.41 -24.81
N ARG A 21 4.64 -6.70 -24.62
CA ARG A 21 3.60 -7.14 -23.70
C ARG A 21 3.77 -6.33 -22.41
N VAL A 22 2.83 -5.43 -22.13
CA VAL A 22 2.74 -4.79 -20.82
C VAL A 22 2.80 -5.94 -19.83
N PRO A 23 3.85 -6.04 -18.99
CA PRO A 23 3.96 -7.14 -18.05
C PRO A 23 2.64 -7.20 -17.28
N GLU A 24 2.07 -8.41 -17.15
CA GLU A 24 0.86 -8.64 -16.38
C GLU A 24 0.98 -7.86 -15.07
N LYS A 25 0.08 -6.88 -14.82
CA LYS A 25 0.23 -5.83 -13.79
C LYS A 25 1.05 -6.35 -12.62
N LEU A 26 2.32 -5.98 -12.58
CA LEU A 26 3.18 -6.23 -11.45
C LEU A 26 2.44 -5.62 -10.25
N GLY A 27 2.20 -6.42 -9.22
CA GLY A 27 1.70 -5.93 -7.96
C GLY A 27 2.59 -4.81 -7.43
N THR A 28 2.00 -3.98 -6.57
CA THR A 28 2.63 -2.75 -6.12
C THR A 28 3.40 -2.98 -4.84
N TYR A 29 4.54 -2.28 -4.73
CA TYR A 29 5.43 -2.36 -3.59
C TYR A 29 4.88 -1.71 -2.32
N LEU A 30 3.99 -0.73 -2.51
CA LEU A 30 3.19 -0.07 -1.48
C LEU A 30 1.71 -0.11 -1.91
N PRO A 31 0.74 0.13 -1.00
CA PRO A 31 -0.66 0.23 -1.41
C PRO A 31 -0.82 1.38 -2.42
N LEU A 32 -1.65 1.16 -3.44
CA LEU A 32 -2.05 2.23 -4.34
C LEU A 32 -2.85 3.29 -3.57
N PRO A 33 -2.62 4.59 -3.80
CA PRO A 33 -3.37 5.67 -3.14
C PRO A 33 -4.90 5.50 -3.26
N GLU A 34 -5.37 5.05 -4.42
CA GLU A 34 -6.79 4.78 -4.69
C GLU A 34 -7.35 3.70 -3.77
N SER A 35 -6.53 2.75 -3.32
CA SER A 35 -6.97 1.69 -2.40
C SER A 35 -7.34 2.24 -1.01
N LEU A 36 -6.71 3.34 -0.57
CA LEU A 36 -7.05 4.03 0.67
C LEU A 36 -8.33 4.85 0.57
N LEU A 37 -8.70 5.24 -0.66
CA LEU A 37 -9.87 6.07 -0.95
C LEU A 37 -11.06 5.28 -1.53
N SER A 38 -10.85 3.99 -1.83
CA SER A 38 -11.78 3.17 -2.61
C SER A 38 -13.15 2.93 -1.96
N SER A 39 -13.30 3.21 -0.66
CA SER A 39 -14.58 3.07 0.05
C SER A 39 -15.37 4.36 0.02
N ASN A 40 -16.69 4.27 -0.11
CA ASN A 40 -17.61 5.39 0.05
C ASN A 40 -17.84 5.81 1.52
N SER A 41 -17.31 5.03 2.48
CA SER A 41 -17.39 5.35 3.91
C SER A 41 -16.14 6.09 4.35
N GLU A 42 -16.31 7.31 4.87
CA GLU A 42 -15.22 8.10 5.47
C GLU A 42 -14.55 7.37 6.62
N GLN A 43 -15.32 6.64 7.44
CA GLN A 43 -14.76 5.82 8.53
C GLN A 43 -13.84 4.74 7.97
N THR A 44 -14.21 4.14 6.84
CA THR A 44 -13.36 3.15 6.18
C THR A 44 -12.09 3.77 5.65
N GLN A 45 -12.19 4.91 4.96
CA GLN A 45 -11.02 5.63 4.48
C GLN A 45 -10.10 6.06 5.64
N ALA A 46 -10.67 6.51 6.76
CA ALA A 46 -9.94 6.91 7.95
C ALA A 46 -9.09 5.76 8.50
N TYR A 47 -9.67 4.58 8.75
CA TYR A 47 -8.86 3.48 9.27
C TYR A 47 -7.86 2.93 8.27
N LEU A 48 -8.15 2.99 6.96
CA LEU A 48 -7.19 2.57 5.93
C LEU A 48 -5.96 3.46 5.94
N ILE A 49 -6.16 4.78 5.95
CA ILE A 49 -5.08 5.75 6.03
C ILE A 49 -4.32 5.56 7.34
N ALA A 50 -5.03 5.49 8.47
CA ALA A 50 -4.42 5.33 9.77
C ALA A 50 -3.60 4.04 9.87
N THR A 51 -4.11 2.93 9.36
CA THR A 51 -3.40 1.65 9.35
C THR A 51 -2.18 1.68 8.45
N TRP A 52 -2.28 2.32 7.27
CA TRP A 52 -1.12 2.56 6.42
C TRP A 52 -0.04 3.34 7.18
N ILE A 53 -0.38 4.43 7.88
CA ILE A 53 0.61 5.23 8.63
C ILE A 53 1.32 4.42 9.71
N LYS A 54 0.61 3.55 10.43
CA LYS A 54 1.24 2.65 11.42
C LYS A 54 2.22 1.69 10.78
N LEU A 55 1.83 1.11 9.64
CA LEU A 55 2.63 0.10 8.93
C LEU A 55 3.74 0.72 8.07
N ARG A 56 3.64 2.00 7.74
CA ARG A 56 4.55 2.72 6.84
C ARG A 56 6.03 2.52 7.21
N PRO A 57 6.49 2.65 8.47
CA PRO A 57 7.91 2.45 8.81
C PRO A 57 8.42 1.05 8.44
N LEU A 58 7.60 0.01 8.62
CA LEU A 58 7.94 -1.36 8.25
C LEU A 58 8.14 -1.47 6.74
N PHE A 59 7.17 -1.00 5.96
CA PHE A 59 7.22 -1.13 4.50
C PHE A 59 8.30 -0.26 3.85
N LEU A 60 8.54 0.95 4.36
CA LEU A 60 9.67 1.77 3.91
C LEU A 60 11.03 1.12 4.22
N TRP A 61 11.15 0.48 5.38
CA TRP A 61 12.35 -0.28 5.70
C TRP A 61 12.53 -1.48 4.77
N LEU A 62 11.45 -2.24 4.51
CA LEU A 62 11.48 -3.37 3.58
C LEU A 62 11.94 -2.92 2.18
N LEU A 63 11.43 -1.80 1.68
CA LEU A 63 11.86 -1.25 0.39
C LEU A 63 13.35 -0.88 0.38
N SER A 64 13.84 -0.30 1.47
CA SER A 64 15.23 0.16 1.57
C SER A 64 16.23 -0.98 1.80
N ASN A 65 15.77 -2.18 2.18
CA ASN A 65 16.60 -3.31 2.60
C ASN A 65 16.23 -4.63 1.90
N ALA A 66 15.46 -4.57 0.80
CA ALA A 66 14.99 -5.74 0.07
C ALA A 66 16.14 -6.42 -0.70
N GLY A 67 16.99 -7.16 0.01
CA GLY A 67 18.10 -7.90 -0.57
C GLY A 67 17.71 -9.05 -1.50
N SER A 68 16.42 -9.40 -1.67
CA SER A 68 16.00 -10.45 -2.64
C SER A 68 14.49 -10.71 -2.80
N ASN A 69 13.57 -9.98 -2.15
CA ASN A 69 12.14 -10.21 -2.40
C ASN A 69 11.26 -9.00 -2.06
N PRO A 70 11.16 -8.02 -2.96
CA PRO A 70 10.31 -6.87 -2.72
C PRO A 70 8.83 -7.30 -2.79
N LEU A 71 8.02 -6.83 -1.85
CA LEU A 71 6.61 -7.21 -1.72
C LEU A 71 5.80 -6.73 -2.92
N ASN A 72 5.74 -7.56 -3.96
CA ASN A 72 4.94 -7.31 -5.14
C ASN A 72 3.52 -7.81 -4.88
N LEU A 73 2.68 -6.96 -4.28
CA LEU A 73 1.33 -7.33 -3.81
C LEU A 73 0.24 -6.73 -4.69
N LYS A 74 -0.79 -7.53 -5.00
CA LYS A 74 -1.98 -7.06 -5.73
C LYS A 74 -2.89 -6.22 -4.81
N GLY A 75 -3.74 -5.37 -5.38
CA GLY A 75 -4.61 -4.48 -4.61
C GLY A 75 -5.47 -5.16 -3.53
N HIS A 76 -6.00 -6.36 -3.80
CA HIS A 76 -6.76 -7.14 -2.81
C HIS A 76 -5.90 -7.70 -1.66
N GLN A 77 -4.62 -7.95 -1.90
CA GLN A 77 -3.66 -8.37 -0.88
C GLN A 77 -3.32 -7.19 0.03
N TRP A 78 -3.04 -6.01 -0.54
CA TRP A 78 -2.89 -4.77 0.20
C TRP A 78 -4.11 -4.46 1.07
N ARG A 79 -5.29 -4.58 0.47
CA ARG A 79 -6.55 -4.39 1.21
C ARG A 79 -6.65 -5.34 2.41
N SER A 80 -6.29 -6.61 2.24
CA SER A 80 -6.28 -7.59 3.33
C SER A 80 -5.28 -7.24 4.42
N ILE A 81 -4.09 -6.73 4.08
CA ILE A 81 -3.08 -6.26 5.04
C ILE A 81 -3.59 -5.08 5.86
N LEU A 82 -4.24 -4.10 5.23
CA LEU A 82 -4.81 -2.94 5.91
C LEU A 82 -5.99 -3.34 6.81
N ASP A 83 -6.85 -4.24 6.35
CA ASP A 83 -7.96 -4.76 7.16
C ASP A 83 -7.43 -5.54 8.39
N LEU A 84 -6.39 -6.36 8.22
CA LEU A 84 -5.68 -7.03 9.32
C LEU A 84 -5.11 -6.05 10.33
N GLY A 85 -4.41 -5.01 9.88
CA GLY A 85 -3.80 -4.02 10.75
C GLY A 85 -4.84 -3.20 11.54
N HIS A 86 -6.03 -2.98 10.98
CA HIS A 86 -7.13 -2.38 11.73
C HIS A 86 -7.78 -3.34 12.75
N GLY A 87 -7.49 -4.64 12.66
CA GLY A 87 -8.05 -5.67 13.54
C GLY A 87 -9.33 -6.31 13.01
N LEU A 88 -9.65 -6.13 11.72
CA LEU A 88 -10.78 -6.83 11.10
C LEU A 88 -10.45 -8.31 10.97
N GLN A 89 -11.18 -9.13 11.72
CA GLN A 89 -11.03 -10.59 11.67
C GLN A 89 -11.94 -11.18 10.60
N TYR A 90 -11.37 -12.00 9.72
CA TYR A 90 -12.15 -12.80 8.79
C TYR A 90 -12.43 -14.16 9.43
N ASN A 91 -13.67 -14.64 9.25
CA ASN A 91 -14.14 -15.87 9.90
C ASN A 91 -13.21 -17.05 9.62
N LYS A 92 -12.54 -17.54 10.68
CA LYS A 92 -11.64 -18.70 10.65
C LYS A 92 -12.46 -19.99 10.53
N GLY A 93 -13.14 -20.21 9.41
CA GLY A 93 -13.95 -21.42 9.25
C GLY A 93 -14.78 -21.52 7.97
N SER A 94 -14.90 -20.45 7.17
CA SER A 94 -15.77 -20.49 5.99
C SER A 94 -15.25 -21.37 4.84
N GLY A 95 -13.97 -21.78 4.86
CA GLY A 95 -13.34 -22.53 3.77
C GLY A 95 -13.30 -21.77 2.44
N THR A 96 -13.68 -20.49 2.42
CA THR A 96 -13.78 -19.69 1.20
C THR A 96 -12.40 -19.24 0.74
N ALA A 97 -12.22 -19.06 -0.57
CA ALA A 97 -10.99 -18.55 -1.16
C ALA A 97 -10.51 -17.22 -0.52
N THR A 98 -11.44 -16.37 -0.09
CA THR A 98 -11.15 -15.12 0.64
C THR A 98 -10.54 -15.37 2.01
N SER A 99 -11.05 -16.33 2.78
CA SER A 99 -10.50 -16.70 4.10
C SER A 99 -9.08 -17.24 3.97
N GLN A 100 -8.81 -18.03 2.92
CA GLN A 100 -7.48 -18.56 2.64
C GLN A 100 -6.48 -17.46 2.30
N LYS A 101 -6.83 -16.54 1.38
CA LYS A 101 -5.98 -15.38 1.04
C LYS A 101 -5.70 -14.49 2.25
N HIS A 102 -6.68 -14.31 3.12
CA HIS A 102 -6.49 -13.51 4.33
C HIS A 102 -5.48 -14.15 5.29
N LYS A 103 -5.52 -15.48 5.48
CA LYS A 103 -4.50 -16.22 6.25
C LYS A 103 -3.11 -16.10 5.64
N GLU A 104 -3.01 -16.11 4.32
CA GLU A 104 -1.74 -15.91 3.61
C GLU A 104 -1.16 -14.52 3.90
N MET A 105 -2.00 -13.48 3.86
CA MET A 105 -1.58 -12.11 4.17
C MET A 105 -1.26 -11.92 5.65
N GLU A 106 -1.99 -12.58 6.55
CA GLU A 106 -1.67 -12.60 7.99
C GLU A 106 -0.27 -13.21 8.21
N LYS A 107 -0.02 -14.38 7.61
CA LYS A 107 1.28 -15.05 7.71
C LYS A 107 2.41 -14.16 7.17
N LEU A 108 2.21 -13.55 6.01
CA LEU A 108 3.18 -12.64 5.38
C LEU A 108 3.49 -11.46 6.29
N LEU A 109 2.46 -10.78 6.82
CA LEU A 109 2.66 -9.64 7.70
C LEU A 109 3.34 -10.05 9.01
N ARG A 110 2.99 -11.20 9.61
CA ARG A 110 3.69 -11.74 10.79
C ARG A 110 5.17 -12.00 10.50
N GLN A 111 5.51 -12.55 9.34
CA GLN A 111 6.91 -12.80 8.97
C GLN A 111 7.72 -11.52 8.90
N HIS A 112 7.16 -10.45 8.32
CA HIS A 112 7.85 -9.16 8.25
C HIS A 112 7.98 -8.48 9.61
N LEU A 113 6.93 -8.49 10.43
CA LEU A 113 6.95 -7.94 11.80
C LEU A 113 7.92 -8.68 12.74
N ALA A 114 8.22 -9.95 12.46
CA ALA A 114 9.17 -10.72 13.26
C ALA A 114 10.63 -10.30 13.03
N ASP A 115 10.96 -9.62 11.93
CA ASP A 115 12.32 -9.20 11.60
C ASP A 115 12.75 -7.97 12.42
N ARG A 116 13.37 -8.18 13.58
CA ARG A 116 13.74 -7.08 14.48
C ARG A 116 14.76 -6.08 13.92
N ARG A 117 15.36 -6.31 12.74
CA ARG A 117 16.29 -5.35 12.10
C ARG A 117 15.62 -4.03 11.72
N HIS A 118 14.31 -4.02 11.47
CA HIS A 118 13.56 -2.80 11.16
C HIS A 118 13.29 -1.90 12.38
N ARG A 119 13.49 -2.39 13.62
CA ARG A 119 13.27 -1.65 14.89
C ARG A 119 11.87 -1.03 15.06
N VAL A 120 10.89 -1.56 14.35
CA VAL A 120 9.47 -1.18 14.50
C VAL A 120 8.89 -2.07 15.59
N ASP A 121 8.39 -1.48 16.66
CA ASP A 121 7.76 -2.21 17.76
C ASP A 121 6.25 -2.37 17.51
N LEU A 122 5.92 -3.21 16.53
CA LEU A 122 4.56 -3.55 16.17
C LEU A 122 4.39 -5.07 16.11
N THR A 123 3.23 -5.54 16.54
CA THR A 123 2.74 -6.91 16.31
C THR A 123 1.32 -6.83 15.75
N LEU A 124 0.80 -7.93 15.19
CA LEU A 124 -0.58 -7.94 14.71
C LEU A 124 -1.61 -7.59 15.80
N GLU A 125 -1.27 -7.86 17.05
CA GLU A 125 -2.10 -7.60 18.21
C GLU A 125 -2.02 -6.13 18.66
N THR A 126 -0.89 -5.45 18.40
CA THR A 126 -0.68 -4.05 18.81
C THR A 126 -0.98 -3.03 17.71
N ILE A 127 -0.93 -3.41 16.42
CA ILE A 127 -1.23 -2.47 15.33
C ILE A 127 -2.61 -1.81 15.49
N PRO A 128 -3.72 -2.50 15.83
CA PRO A 128 -5.03 -1.85 15.94
C PRO A 128 -5.04 -0.69 16.94
N THR A 129 -4.31 -0.80 18.05
CA THR A 129 -4.28 0.19 19.13
C THR A 129 -3.06 1.12 19.10
N ALA A 130 -2.10 0.90 18.20
CA ALA A 130 -0.93 1.75 18.08
C ALA A 130 -1.30 3.19 17.72
N ASP A 131 -0.51 4.13 18.24
CA ASP A 131 -0.65 5.55 17.93
C ASP A 131 -0.38 5.82 16.45
N VAL A 132 -1.08 6.82 15.91
CA VAL A 132 -1.00 7.20 14.51
C VAL A 132 -0.52 8.62 14.42
N ASN A 133 0.76 8.82 14.11
CA ASN A 133 1.37 10.14 14.03
C ASN A 133 1.90 10.39 12.62
N TRP A 134 1.49 11.49 12.00
CA TRP A 134 2.03 11.98 10.74
C TRP A 134 2.75 13.30 10.97
N ARG A 135 4.08 13.32 10.86
CA ARG A 135 4.91 14.54 11.00
C ARG A 135 4.53 15.35 12.26
N ASP A 136 4.48 14.66 13.39
CA ASP A 136 4.11 15.19 14.71
C ASP A 136 2.61 15.57 14.89
N GLU A 137 1.75 15.35 13.89
CA GLU A 137 0.30 15.45 14.02
C GLU A 137 -0.30 14.07 14.36
N ALA A 138 -0.94 13.98 15.53
CA ALA A 138 -1.71 12.81 15.92
C ALA A 138 -2.99 12.71 15.08
N LEU A 139 -3.23 11.55 14.48
CA LEU A 139 -4.37 11.26 13.64
C LEU A 139 -5.35 10.32 14.37
N SER A 140 -6.64 10.48 14.07
CA SER A 140 -7.67 9.54 14.51
C SER A 140 -7.81 8.38 13.53
N GLN A 141 -8.19 7.21 14.03
CA GLN A 141 -8.55 6.06 13.19
C GLN A 141 -10.00 6.13 12.68
N ASP A 142 -10.85 6.92 13.33
CA ASP A 142 -12.30 6.98 13.07
C ASP A 142 -12.69 8.20 12.22
N ARG A 143 -11.76 9.13 12.02
CA ARG A 143 -11.98 10.37 11.28
C ARG A 143 -10.87 10.60 10.27
N LEU A 144 -11.25 11.02 9.07
CA LEU A 144 -10.31 11.43 8.04
C LEU A 144 -9.36 12.53 8.55
N PRO A 145 -8.08 12.48 8.19
CA PRO A 145 -7.16 13.61 8.39
C PRO A 145 -7.67 14.87 7.68
N ARG A 146 -7.09 16.01 8.04
CA ARG A 146 -7.32 17.25 7.28
C ARG A 146 -6.94 17.05 5.81
N PRO A 147 -7.64 17.68 4.85
CA PRO A 147 -7.38 17.47 3.42
C PRO A 147 -5.92 17.68 3.01
N GLU A 148 -5.22 18.59 3.65
CA GLU A 148 -3.79 18.87 3.43
C GLU A 148 -2.94 17.67 3.85
N VAL A 149 -3.19 17.11 5.03
CA VAL A 149 -2.49 15.93 5.56
C VAL A 149 -2.80 14.69 4.71
N ALA A 150 -4.07 14.47 4.38
CA ALA A 150 -4.45 13.37 3.50
C ALA A 150 -3.73 13.46 2.15
N ARG A 151 -3.64 14.67 1.57
CA ARG A 151 -2.91 14.90 0.32
C ARG A 151 -1.43 14.61 0.44
N GLU A 152 -0.78 15.00 1.54
CA GLU A 152 0.63 14.67 1.79
C GLU A 152 0.87 13.16 1.84
N ILE A 153 0.01 12.42 2.54
CA ILE A 153 0.09 10.96 2.67
C ILE A 153 -0.06 10.29 1.30
N LEU A 154 -1.09 10.69 0.54
CA LEU A 154 -1.34 10.14 -0.80
C LEU A 154 -0.22 10.50 -1.78
N TRP A 155 0.30 11.73 -1.71
CA TRP A 155 1.42 12.18 -2.52
C TRP A 155 2.67 11.33 -2.29
N GLU A 156 3.00 11.03 -1.02
CA GLU A 156 4.12 10.14 -0.72
C GLU A 156 3.95 8.75 -1.34
N LEU A 157 2.74 8.17 -1.25
CA LEU A 157 2.46 6.88 -1.88
C LEU A 157 2.57 6.93 -3.40
N TYR A 158 2.07 7.98 -4.05
CA TYR A 158 2.25 8.18 -5.50
C TYR A 158 3.73 8.28 -5.85
N GLU A 159 4.48 9.13 -5.16
CA GLU A 159 5.90 9.39 -5.42
C GLU A 159 6.74 8.12 -5.29
N ILE A 160 6.54 7.34 -4.22
CA ILE A 160 7.32 6.12 -4.00
C ILE A 160 6.93 5.04 -5.02
N ASN A 161 5.65 4.80 -5.25
CA ASN A 161 5.23 3.81 -6.24
C ASN A 161 5.74 4.18 -7.65
N PHE A 162 5.65 5.45 -8.05
CA PHE A 162 6.18 5.93 -9.32
C PHE A 162 7.69 5.67 -9.45
N ARG A 163 8.48 5.99 -8.42
CA ARG A 163 9.93 5.72 -8.42
C ARG A 163 10.24 4.24 -8.54
N MET A 164 9.48 3.40 -7.83
CA MET A 164 9.68 1.96 -7.89
C MET A 164 9.32 1.39 -9.27
N GLU A 165 8.22 1.86 -9.89
CA GLU A 165 7.87 1.50 -11.26
C GLU A 165 8.97 1.93 -12.24
N LEU A 166 9.49 3.15 -12.09
CA LEU A 166 10.59 3.66 -12.91
C LEU A 166 11.86 2.79 -12.78
N MET A 167 12.21 2.35 -11.56
CA MET A 167 13.34 1.44 -11.33
C MET A 167 13.14 0.04 -11.91
N THR A 168 11.90 -0.38 -12.20
CA THR A 168 11.62 -1.69 -12.84
C THR A 168 11.67 -1.65 -14.37
N LEU A 169 11.84 -0.46 -14.96
CA LEU A 169 11.94 -0.27 -16.41
C LEU A 169 13.40 -0.28 -16.93
N ASP A 170 14.38 -0.23 -16.03
CA ASP A 170 15.82 -0.34 -16.31
C ASP A 170 16.27 -1.80 -16.20
#